data_AF-A0A1H8QJI3-F1
#
_entry.id   AF-A0A1H8QJI3-F1
#
_cell.length_a   1.000
_cell.length_b   1.000
_cell.length_c   1.000
_cell.angle_alpha   90.00
_cell.angle_beta   90.00
_cell.angle_gamma   90.00
#
_symmetry.space_group_name_H-M   'P 1'
#
loop_
_entity.id
_entity.type
_entity.pdbx_description
1 polymer ?
#
loop_
_entity_poly.entity_id
_entity_poly.type
_entity_poly.pdbx_seq_one_letter_code
_entity_poly.pdbx_strand_id
1 'polypeptide(L)'
;MTYLDLAPAITALRARPEEFEFSNDTLHHPRSRHRFRFDSEGDVQIDALCDCSLLRARPEQAKAFHTAYREWHASYWRPLQINREFASHFGPPPLWRRLAVWLLNRLLSGPRETKPVVMPTGTPLQPAE
;
A
#
# COMPACT_ATOMS: atom_id res chain seq x y z
N MET A 1 7.06 -10.42 39.84
CA MET A 1 6.72 -10.51 38.41
C MET A 1 7.74 -9.72 37.62
N THR A 2 8.36 -10.34 36.63
CA THR A 2 9.24 -9.66 35.66
C THR A 2 8.35 -8.89 34.68
N TYR A 3 8.62 -7.60 34.52
CA TYR A 3 7.90 -6.74 33.58
C TYR A 3 8.79 -6.50 32.35
N LEU A 4 8.16 -6.35 31.19
CA LEU A 4 8.88 -5.89 29.99
C LEU A 4 9.07 -4.38 30.07
N ASP A 5 10.30 -3.93 29.93
CA ASP A 5 10.60 -2.51 29.78
C ASP A 5 10.29 -2.04 28.35
N LEU A 6 9.33 -1.13 28.23
CA LEU A 6 8.92 -0.54 26.94
C LEU A 6 9.73 0.70 26.55
N ALA A 7 10.60 1.22 27.42
CA ALA A 7 11.39 2.42 27.11
C ALA A 7 12.20 2.31 25.80
N PRO A 8 12.82 1.16 25.46
CA PRO A 8 13.51 1.00 24.17
C PRO A 8 12.56 1.13 22.97
N ALA A 9 11.36 0.54 23.04
CA ALA A 9 10.37 0.60 21.98
C ALA A 9 9.83 2.03 21.79
N ILE A 10 9.53 2.73 22.90
CA ILE A 10 9.12 4.14 22.88
C ILE A 10 10.19 5.03 22.25
N THR A 11 11.45 4.84 22.66
CA THR A 11 12.59 5.61 22.15
C THR A 11 12.77 5.37 20.65
N ALA A 12 12.71 4.12 20.21
CA ALA A 12 12.83 3.78 18.80
C ALA A 12 11.70 4.40 17.96
N LEU A 13 10.46 4.34 18.44
CA LEU A 13 9.29 4.89 17.75
C LEU A 13 9.40 6.40 17.52
N ARG A 14 9.94 7.12 18.51
CA ARG A 14 10.16 8.58 18.42
C ARG A 14 11.35 8.95 17.56
N ALA A 15 12.45 8.21 17.67
CA ALA A 15 13.69 8.54 16.98
C ALA A 15 13.70 8.11 15.51
N ARG A 16 13.02 7.01 15.17
CA ARG A 16 13.03 6.39 13.85
C ARG A 16 11.61 5.95 13.47
N PRO A 17 10.69 6.92 13.28
CA PRO A 17 9.28 6.63 13.02
C PRO A 17 9.05 5.79 11.75
N GLU A 18 9.96 5.84 10.78
CA GLU A 18 9.94 5.08 9.53
C GLU A 18 10.26 3.58 9.68
N GLU A 19 10.85 3.17 10.80
CA GLU A 19 11.10 1.74 11.09
C GLU A 19 9.83 1.01 11.52
N PHE A 20 8.72 1.73 11.67
CA PHE A 20 7.44 1.22 12.13
C PHE A 20 6.38 1.33 11.05
N GLU A 21 5.46 0.38 11.06
CA GLU A 21 4.32 0.34 10.15
C GLU A 21 3.03 0.15 10.93
N PHE A 22 1.93 0.65 10.39
CA PHE A 22 0.61 0.42 10.97
C PHE A 22 -0.32 -0.23 9.96
N SER A 23 -0.87 -1.39 10.35
CA SER A 23 -1.84 -2.13 9.54
C SER A 23 -2.69 -3.02 10.44
N ASN A 24 -3.96 -3.23 10.06
CA ASN A 24 -4.92 -4.07 10.80
C ASN A 24 -4.98 -3.71 12.30
N ASP A 25 -5.12 -2.42 12.60
CA ASP A 25 -5.19 -1.87 13.96
C ASP A 25 -4.01 -2.27 14.87
N THR A 26 -2.86 -2.53 14.25
CA THR A 26 -1.67 -3.04 14.94
C THR A 26 -0.45 -2.23 14.50
N LEU A 27 0.37 -1.84 15.47
CA LEU A 27 1.69 -1.26 15.23
C LEU A 27 2.70 -2.39 15.04
N HIS A 28 3.46 -2.34 13.96
CA HIS A 28 4.47 -3.34 13.60
C HIS A 28 5.84 -2.71 13.65
N HIS A 29 6.82 -3.47 14.16
CA HIS A 29 8.23 -3.18 13.97
C HIS A 29 8.85 -4.34 13.17
N PRO A 30 8.90 -4.23 11.83
CA PRO A 30 9.24 -5.34 10.95
C PRO A 30 10.62 -5.95 11.25
N ARG A 31 11.60 -5.11 11.59
CA ARG A 31 12.99 -5.54 11.87
C ARG A 31 13.07 -6.51 13.04
N SER A 32 12.31 -6.28 14.12
CA SER A 32 12.28 -7.18 15.27
C SER A 32 11.10 -8.15 15.25
N ARG A 33 10.23 -8.11 14.23
CA ARG A 33 9.01 -8.92 14.12
C ARG A 33 8.09 -8.79 15.33
N HIS A 34 8.03 -7.60 15.93
CA HIS A 34 7.11 -7.30 17.03
C HIS A 34 5.82 -6.67 16.50
N ARG A 35 4.72 -7.02 17.15
CA ARG A 35 3.40 -6.45 16.91
C ARG A 35 2.84 -5.96 18.24
N PHE A 36 2.26 -4.76 18.21
CA PHE A 36 1.69 -4.12 19.38
C PHE A 36 0.25 -3.76 19.09
N ARG A 37 -0.66 -4.26 19.91
CA ARG A 37 -2.08 -3.92 19.88
C ARG A 37 -2.40 -3.10 21.11
N PHE A 38 -2.97 -1.93 20.91
CA PHE A 38 -3.41 -1.05 21.98
C PHE A 38 -4.91 -1.17 22.14
N ASP A 39 -5.38 -1.27 23.38
CA ASP A 39 -6.81 -1.22 23.67
C ASP A 39 -7.28 0.21 24.01
N SER A 40 -8.58 0.35 24.28
CA SER A 40 -9.19 1.63 24.65
C SER A 40 -8.75 2.16 26.01
N GLU A 41 -8.25 1.30 26.91
CA GLU A 41 -7.77 1.67 28.25
C GLU A 41 -6.30 2.12 28.24
N GLY A 42 -5.62 1.88 27.12
CA GLY A 42 -4.21 2.21 26.91
C GLY A 42 -3.26 1.12 27.40
N ASP A 43 -3.78 -0.08 27.62
CA ASP A 43 -2.95 -1.26 27.78
C ASP A 43 -2.43 -1.73 26.41
N VAL A 44 -1.32 -2.47 26.44
CA VAL A 44 -0.64 -2.97 25.24
C VAL A 44 -0.47 -4.47 25.30
N GLN A 45 -0.99 -5.14 24.29
CA GLN A 45 -0.69 -6.54 24.01
C GLN A 45 0.49 -6.62 23.04
N ILE A 46 1.45 -7.48 23.38
CA ILE A 46 2.71 -7.63 22.65
C ILE A 46 2.75 -9.04 22.06
N ASP A 47 2.67 -9.11 20.74
CA ASP A 47 2.85 -10.37 20.02
C ASP A 47 4.24 -10.36 19.37
N ALA A 48 5.07 -11.32 19.75
CA ALA A 48 6.44 -11.46 19.26
C ALA A 48 6.84 -12.94 19.21
N LEU A 49 7.79 -13.28 18.32
CA LEU A 49 8.35 -14.63 18.23
C LEU A 49 9.39 -14.94 19.32
N CYS A 50 9.77 -13.94 20.12
CA CYS A 50 10.67 -14.08 21.25
C CYS A 50 9.90 -14.01 22.57
N ASP A 51 10.62 -14.30 23.67
CA ASP A 51 10.08 -14.33 25.03
C ASP A 51 9.52 -13.00 25.54
N CYS A 52 9.70 -11.89 24.79
CA CYS A 52 9.07 -10.61 25.08
C CYS A 52 7.53 -10.71 25.14
N SER A 53 6.93 -11.65 24.40
CA SER A 53 5.48 -11.90 24.42
C SER A 53 4.98 -12.53 25.74
N LEU A 54 5.88 -13.13 26.53
CA LEU A 54 5.54 -13.77 27.82
C LEU A 54 5.45 -12.75 28.96
N LEU A 55 6.00 -11.56 28.77
CA LEU A 55 6.09 -10.53 29.78
C LEU A 55 5.01 -9.46 29.58
N ARG A 56 4.41 -9.02 30.68
CA ARG A 56 3.51 -7.86 30.67
C ARG A 56 4.30 -6.58 30.83
N ALA A 57 3.83 -5.51 30.20
CA ALA A 57 4.27 -4.15 30.51
C ALA A 57 3.63 -3.68 31.82
N ARG A 58 4.29 -2.75 32.51
CA ARG A 58 3.66 -2.03 33.61
C ARG A 58 2.58 -1.09 33.06
N PRO A 59 1.43 -0.90 33.74
CA PRO A 59 0.36 -0.03 33.26
C PRO A 59 0.83 1.40 32.93
N GLU A 60 1.76 1.94 33.71
CA GLU A 60 2.32 3.28 33.47
C GLU A 60 3.14 3.32 32.18
N GLN A 61 3.91 2.26 31.92
CA GLN A 61 4.69 2.12 30.69
C GLN A 61 3.80 1.87 29.48
N ALA A 62 2.73 1.07 29.63
CA ALA A 62 1.75 0.82 28.58
C ALA A 62 1.06 2.12 28.14
N LYS A 63 0.60 2.93 29.11
CA LYS A 63 0.02 4.26 28.84
C LYS A 63 1.01 5.21 28.17
N ALA A 64 2.26 5.24 28.63
CA ALA A 64 3.30 6.04 28.01
C ALA A 64 3.56 5.60 26.56
N PHE A 65 3.55 4.29 26.30
CA PHE A 65 3.73 3.76 24.95
C PHE A 65 2.53 4.03 24.05
N HIS A 66 1.31 3.88 24.56
CA HIS A 66 0.10 4.23 23.83
C HIS A 66 0.08 5.72 23.45
N THR A 67 0.53 6.60 24.35
CA THR A 67 0.66 8.04 24.07
C THR A 67 1.67 8.29 22.94
N ALA A 68 2.86 7.67 23.01
CA ALA A 68 3.88 7.79 21.96
C ALA A 68 3.38 7.24 20.62
N TYR A 69 2.63 6.13 20.63
CA TYR A 69 1.97 5.59 19.45
C TYR A 69 0.96 6.56 18.84
N ARG A 70 0.09 7.17 19.64
CA ARG A 70 -0.89 8.14 19.14
C ARG A 70 -0.23 9.36 18.51
N GLU A 71 0.83 9.86 19.14
CA GLU A 71 1.63 10.96 18.62
C GLU A 71 2.29 10.58 17.29
N TRP A 72 2.97 9.44 17.23
CA TRP A 72 3.58 8.91 16.01
C TRP A 72 2.54 8.71 14.88
N HIS A 73 1.40 8.12 15.21
CA HIS A 73 0.36 7.83 14.23
C HIS A 73 -0.22 9.13 13.63
N ALA A 74 -0.46 10.14 14.47
CA ALA A 74 -0.99 11.42 14.02
C ALA A 74 0.04 12.27 13.25
N SER A 75 1.28 12.34 13.74
CA SER A 75 2.32 13.23 13.21
C SER A 75 3.09 12.67 12.02
N TYR A 76 3.27 11.35 11.96
CA TYR A 76 4.08 10.69 10.93
C TYR A 76 3.23 9.80 10.02
N TRP A 77 2.56 8.80 10.60
CA TRP A 77 1.92 7.75 9.80
C TRP A 77 0.72 8.25 8.99
N ARG A 78 -0.18 9.01 9.62
CA ARG A 78 -1.39 9.48 8.97
C ARG A 78 -1.11 10.41 7.78
N PRO A 79 -0.19 11.40 7.86
CA PRO A 79 0.23 12.16 6.69
C PRO A 79 0.83 11.31 5.58
N LEU A 80 1.69 10.35 5.93
CA LEU A 80 2.29 9.42 4.96
C LEU A 80 1.20 8.62 4.22
N GLN A 81 0.20 8.11 4.96
CA GLN A 81 -0.93 7.38 4.39
C GLN A 81 -1.75 8.26 3.44
N ILE A 82 -2.10 9.47 3.86
CA ILE A 82 -2.85 10.44 3.03
C ILE A 82 -2.09 10.74 1.74
N ASN A 83 -0.77 10.94 1.82
CA ASN A 83 0.06 11.21 0.64
C ASN A 83 0.12 10.00 -0.31
N ARG A 84 0.16 8.78 0.23
CA ARG A 84 0.08 7.54 -0.59
C ARG A 84 -1.28 7.41 -1.27
N GLU A 85 -2.37 7.63 -0.54
CA GLU A 85 -3.73 7.62 -1.08
C GLU A 85 -3.89 8.70 -2.16
N PHE A 86 -3.40 9.92 -1.91
CA PHE A 86 -3.39 11.00 -2.88
C PHE A 86 -2.61 10.62 -4.16
N ALA A 87 -1.38 10.12 -4.01
CA ALA A 87 -0.56 9.72 -5.14
C ALA A 87 -1.20 8.58 -5.96
N SER A 88 -1.94 7.68 -5.30
CA SER A 88 -2.63 6.58 -5.99
C SER A 88 -3.69 7.06 -6.99
N HIS A 89 -4.28 8.24 -6.78
CA HIS A 89 -5.24 8.84 -7.72
C HIS A 89 -4.61 9.26 -9.05
N PHE A 90 -3.32 9.59 -9.04
CA PHE A 90 -2.56 10.01 -10.23
C PHE A 90 -1.69 8.89 -10.80
N GLY A 91 -1.64 7.74 -10.12
CA GLY A 91 -0.87 6.58 -10.56
C GLY A 91 -1.40 5.99 -11.86
N PRO A 92 -0.52 5.33 -12.65
CA PRO A 92 -0.96 4.63 -13.85
C PRO A 92 -2.05 3.60 -13.49
N PRO A 93 -3.08 3.43 -14.34
CA PRO A 93 -4.12 2.44 -14.07
C PRO A 93 -3.49 1.06 -13.91
N PRO A 94 -4.01 0.25 -12.97
CA PRO A 94 -3.43 -1.05 -12.67
C PRO A 94 -3.38 -1.92 -13.92
N LEU A 95 -2.37 -2.79 -14.02
CA LEU A 95 -2.08 -3.57 -15.23
C LEU A 95 -3.29 -4.39 -15.72
N TRP A 96 -4.13 -4.88 -14.80
CA TRP A 96 -5.37 -5.58 -15.14
C TRP A 96 -6.36 -4.69 -15.89
N ARG A 97 -6.43 -3.38 -15.58
CA ARG A 97 -7.30 -2.41 -16.27
C ARG A 97 -6.76 -2.16 -17.68
N ARG A 98 -5.43 -2.13 -17.86
CA ARG A 98 -4.82 -2.05 -19.21
C ARG A 98 -5.11 -3.31 -20.03
N LEU A 99 -5.02 -4.49 -19.43
CA LEU A 99 -5.39 -5.77 -20.05
C LEU A 99 -6.87 -5.83 -20.41
N ALA A 100 -7.75 -5.36 -19.52
CA ALA A 100 -9.19 -5.31 -19.77
C ALA A 100 -9.53 -4.35 -20.93
N VAL A 101 -8.92 -3.16 -20.96
CA VAL A 101 -9.07 -2.21 -22.08
C VAL A 101 -8.52 -2.81 -23.38
N TRP A 102 -7.38 -3.49 -23.32
CA TRP A 102 -6.83 -4.19 -24.48
C TRP A 102 -7.76 -5.29 -24.99
N LEU A 103 -8.31 -6.13 -24.10
CA LEU A 103 -9.24 -7.20 -24.44
C LEU A 103 -10.54 -6.62 -25.02
N LEU A 104 -11.08 -5.56 -24.42
CA LEU A 104 -12.27 -4.87 -24.90
C LEU A 104 -12.05 -4.31 -26.30
N ASN A 105 -10.92 -3.62 -26.53
CA ASN A 105 -10.55 -3.11 -27.85
C ASN A 105 -10.37 -4.24 -28.87
N ARG A 106 -9.83 -5.39 -28.45
CA ARG A 106 -9.67 -6.58 -29.30
C ARG A 106 -11.01 -7.20 -29.71
N LEU A 107 -11.99 -7.22 -28.80
CA LEU A 107 -13.34 -7.74 -29.06
C LEU A 107 -14.19 -6.77 -29.89
N LEU A 108 -14.08 -5.45 -29.63
CA LEU A 108 -14.79 -4.41 -30.39
C LEU A 108 -14.19 -4.16 -31.77
N SER A 109 -12.89 -4.44 -31.94
CA SER A 109 -12.26 -4.50 -33.27
C SER A 109 -12.64 -5.83 -33.94
N GLY A 110 -13.89 -5.93 -34.37
CA GLY A 110 -14.31 -6.96 -35.32
C GLY A 110 -13.42 -6.95 -36.58
N PRO A 111 -13.41 -8.03 -37.37
CA PRO A 111 -12.54 -8.13 -38.54
C PRO A 111 -12.77 -6.91 -39.42
N ARG A 112 -11.76 -6.03 -39.52
CA ARG A 112 -11.73 -5.01 -40.56
C ARG A 112 -11.75 -5.80 -41.86
N GLU A 113 -12.90 -5.83 -42.53
CA GLU A 113 -12.94 -6.19 -43.93
C GLU A 113 -11.97 -5.27 -44.64
N THR A 114 -10.80 -5.80 -44.98
CA THR A 114 -9.95 -5.25 -46.03
C THR A 114 -10.75 -5.38 -47.31
N LYS A 115 -11.65 -4.43 -47.55
CA LYS A 115 -12.32 -4.29 -48.84
C LYS A 115 -11.20 -4.08 -49.86
N PRO A 116 -10.98 -5.00 -50.81
CA PRO A 116 -9.93 -4.82 -51.79
C PRO A 116 -10.20 -3.53 -52.55
N VAL A 117 -9.20 -2.66 -52.60
CA VAL A 117 -9.22 -1.49 -53.46
C VAL A 117 -9.33 -2.03 -54.89
N VAL A 118 -10.52 -1.93 -55.47
CA VAL A 118 -10.72 -2.17 -56.90
C VAL A 118 -9.98 -1.04 -57.61
N MET A 119 -8.82 -1.36 -58.17
CA MET A 119 -8.15 -0.45 -59.09
C MET A 119 -9.05 -0.28 -60.31
N PRO A 120 -9.36 0.96 -60.74
CA PRO A 120 -10.11 1.16 -61.97
C PRO A 120 -9.26 0.66 -63.13
N THR A 121 -9.79 -0.35 -63.82
CA THR A 121 -9.25 -0.89 -65.07
C THR A 121 -9.11 0.27 -66.06
N GLY A 122 -7.87 0.59 -66.42
CA GLY A 122 -7.57 1.62 -67.40
C GLY A 122 -8.24 1.30 -68.73
N THR A 123 -9.01 2.26 -69.23
CA THR A 123 -9.52 2.29 -70.60
C THR A 123 -8.34 2.37 -71.57
N PRO A 124 -8.23 1.50 -72.60
CA PRO A 124 -7.20 1.68 -73.61
C PRO A 124 -7.59 2.85 -74.52
N LEU A 125 -6.83 3.95 -74.46
CA LEU A 125 -6.91 5.00 -75.48
C LEU A 125 -6.34 4.44 -76.79
N GLN A 126 -7.20 4.37 -77.80
CA GLN A 126 -6.80 4.13 -79.20
C GLN A 126 -5.78 5.17 -79.67
N PRO A 127 -4.84 4.80 -80.55
CA PRO A 127 -4.02 5.77 -81.26
C PRO A 127 -4.86 6.42 -82.37
N ALA A 128 -4.79 7.74 -82.48
CA ALA A 128 -5.18 8.46 -83.68
C ALA A 128 -3.91 9.09 -84.27
N GLU A 129 -3.74 8.84 -85.56
CA GLU A 129 -2.63 9.24 -86.44
C GLU A 129 -2.43 10.75 -86.56
#